data_AF-A0A6J4PSU6-F1
#
_entry.id   AF-A0A6J4PSU6-F1
#
_cell.length_a   1.000
_cell.length_b   1.000
_cell.length_c   1.000
_cell.angle_alpha   90.00
_cell.angle_beta   90.00
_cell.angle_gamma   90.00
#
_symmetry.space_group_name_H-M   'P 1'
#
loop_
_entity.id
_entity.type
_entity.pdbx_description
1 polymer ?
#
loop_
_entity_poly.entity_id
_entity_poly.type
_entity_poly.pdbx_seq_one_letter_code
_entity_poly.pdbx_strand_id
1 'polypeptide(L)' 'FDPLWFGVLIVMVVQIGLISPPVGMNLFVLNALLPGVGLNAIFRGCWPFVAAMVLVLGLLIAAPQISLWLPSLMQ' A
#
# COMPACT_ATOMS: atom_id res chain seq x y z
N PHE A 1 1.37 -22.04 8.00
CA PHE A 1 1.58 -20.59 7.88
C PHE A 1 2.89 -20.39 7.16
N ASP A 2 2.85 -19.88 5.92
CA ASP A 2 4.06 -19.62 5.15
C ASP A 2 4.65 -18.26 5.61
N PRO A 3 5.88 -18.24 6.17
CA PRO A 3 6.49 -17.00 6.66
C PRO A 3 6.64 -15.94 5.57
N LEU A 4 6.80 -16.37 4.31
CA LEU A 4 7.00 -15.47 3.19
C LEU A 4 5.71 -14.71 2.86
N TRP A 5 4.58 -15.42 2.83
CA TRP A 5 3.26 -14.81 2.66
C TRP A 5 2.96 -13.80 3.75
N PHE A 6 3.27 -14.13 5.00
CA PHE A 6 3.08 -13.22 6.13
C PHE A 6 3.96 -11.97 6.02
N GLY A 7 5.22 -12.13 5.57
CA GLY A 7 6.12 -11.01 5.28
C GLY A 7 5.56 -10.08 4.20
N VAL A 8 5.02 -10.62 3.11
CA VAL A 8 4.37 -9.83 2.04
C VAL A 8 3.18 -9.03 2.57
N LEU A 9 2.34 -9.63 3.41
CA LEU A 9 1.22 -8.92 4.03
C LEU A 9 1.68 -7.77 4.92
N ILE A 10 2.71 -7.98 5.74
CA ILE A 10 3.26 -6.90 6.58
C ILE A 10 3.77 -5.75 5.72
N VAL A 11 4.55 -6.04 4.67
CA VAL A 11 5.09 -5.00 3.77
C VAL A 11 3.95 -4.20 3.12
N MET A 12 2.90 -4.88 2.65
CA MET A 12 1.73 -4.22 2.06
C MET A 12 1.01 -3.32 3.06
N VAL A 13 0.79 -3.78 4.29
CA VAL A 13 0.16 -2.98 5.35
C VAL A 13 0.99 -1.75 5.70
N VAL A 14 2.32 -1.89 5.81
CA VAL A 14 3.23 -0.76 6.03
C VAL A 14 3.14 0.24 4.87
N GLN A 15 3.12 -0.23 3.63
CA GLN A 15 3.03 0.62 2.45
C GLN A 15 1.71 1.41 2.42
N ILE A 16 0.59 0.77 2.76
CA ILE A 16 -0.71 1.43 2.90
C ILE A 16 -0.66 2.48 4.02
N GLY A 17 -0.01 2.19 5.15
CA GLY A 17 0.16 3.13 6.26
C GLY A 17 0.96 4.39 5.89
N LEU A 18 1.94 4.28 5.00
CA LEU A 18 2.76 5.41 4.53
C LEU A 18 2.01 6.33 3.56
N ILE A 19 0.97 5.83 2.91
CA ILE A 19 0.21 6.54 1.87
C ILE A 19 -1.15 7.03 2.39
N SER A 20 -1.78 6.28 3.29
CA SER A 20 -3.06 6.66 3.89
C SER A 20 -2.90 7.70 5.02
N PRO A 21 -3.85 8.64 5.20
CA PRO A 21 -3.88 9.51 6.38
C PRO A 21 -4.20 8.65 7.61
N PRO A 22 -3.32 8.51 8.63
CA PRO A 22 -2.84 9.61 9.49
C PRO A 22 -1.32 9.83 9.52
N VAL A 23 -0.51 8.88 9.02
CA VAL A 23 0.96 9.05 8.90
C VAL A 23 1.30 9.72 7.58
N GLY A 24 0.69 9.27 6.48
CA GLY A 24 0.65 9.97 5.18
C GLY A 24 1.97 10.57 4.70
N MET A 25 3.11 9.98 5.08
CA MET A 25 4.42 10.63 4.96
C MET A 25 4.72 11.01 3.51
N ASN A 26 4.33 10.15 2.56
CA ASN A 26 4.46 10.44 1.14
C ASN A 26 3.59 11.64 0.70
N LEU A 27 2.38 11.78 1.26
CA LEU A 27 1.48 12.90 0.96
C LEU A 27 1.96 14.21 1.60
N PHE A 28 2.60 14.14 2.78
CA PHE A 28 3.22 15.30 3.43
C PHE A 28 4.44 15.82 2.65
N VAL A 29 5.30 14.93 2.15
CA VAL A 29 6.42 15.30 1.27
C VAL A 29 5.89 15.91 -0.04
N LEU A 30 4.85 15.33 -0.63
CA LEU A 30 4.24 15.87 -1.86
C LEU A 30 3.66 17.28 -1.64
N ASN A 31 3.02 17.52 -0.50
CA ASN A 31 2.51 18.84 -0.14
C ASN A 31 3.62 19.88 0.04
N ALA A 32 4.77 19.48 0.63
CA ALA A 32 5.94 20.36 0.75
C ALA A 32 6.53 20.76 -0.61
N LEU A 33 6.43 19.89 -1.62
CA LEU A 33 6.86 20.16 -3.00
C LEU A 33 5.82 20.95 -3.82
N LEU A 34 4.55 20.94 -3.39
CA LEU A 34 3.42 21.55 -4.09
C LEU A 34 2.67 22.56 -3.19
N PRO A 35 3.24 23.76 -2.95
CA PRO A 35 2.68 24.74 -2.02
C PRO A 35 1.29 25.29 -2.41
N GLY A 36 0.84 25.06 -3.65
CA GLY A 36 -0.48 25.48 -4.14
C GLY A 36 -1.61 24.47 -3.95
N VAL A 37 -1.31 23.25 -3.51
CA VAL A 37 -2.32 22.18 -3.36
C VAL A 37 -2.49 21.85 -1.89
N GLY A 38 -3.66 22.17 -1.34
CA GLY A 38 -3.98 21.88 0.06
C GLY A 38 -3.90 20.39 0.38
N LEU A 39 -3.39 20.04 1.56
CA LEU A 39 -3.27 18.66 2.06
C LEU A 39 -4.57 17.87 1.91
N ASN A 40 -5.71 18.52 2.14
CA ASN A 40 -7.04 17.94 2.04
C ASN A 40 -7.40 17.50 0.60
N ALA A 41 -6.95 18.26 -0.41
CA ALA A 41 -7.14 17.90 -1.82
C ALA A 41 -6.27 16.70 -2.21
N ILE A 42 -5.03 16.64 -1.70
CA ILE A 42 -4.11 15.51 -1.89
C ILE A 42 -4.68 14.25 -1.23
N PHE A 43 -5.18 14.36 0.00
CA PHE A 43 -5.77 13.24 0.74
C PHE A 43 -7.00 12.67 0.02
N ARG A 44 -7.86 13.57 -0.50
CA ARG A 44 -9.05 13.16 -1.26
C ARG A 44 -8.68 12.51 -2.60
N GLY A 45 -7.61 12.97 -3.25
CA GLY A 45 -7.07 12.36 -4.46
C GLY A 45 -6.38 11.01 -4.24
N CYS A 46 -5.85 10.77 -3.05
CA CYS A 46 -5.18 9.52 -2.68
C CYS A 46 -6.17 8.37 -2.39
N TRP A 47 -7.41 8.68 -1.99
CA TRP A 47 -8.41 7.68 -1.63
C TRP A 47 -8.64 6.55 -2.65
N PRO A 48 -8.76 6.81 -3.98
CA PRO A 48 -8.86 5.74 -4.98
C PRO A 48 -7.63 4.82 -5.01
N PHE A 49 -6.44 5.37 -4.74
CA PHE A 49 -5.21 4.58 -4.69
C PHE A 49 -5.16 3.70 -3.43
N VAL A 50 -5.56 4.23 -2.28
CA VAL A 50 -5.69 3.46 -1.04
C VAL A 50 -6.71 2.33 -1.23
N ALA A 51 -7.85 2.59 -1.86
CA ALA A 51 -8.84 1.57 -2.17
C ALA A 51 -8.29 0.45 -3.06
N ALA A 52 -7.50 0.79 -4.08
CA ALA A 52 -6.82 -0.19 -4.92
C ALA A 52 -5.83 -1.06 -4.11
N MET A 53 -5.05 -0.45 -3.21
CA MET A 53 -4.13 -1.21 -2.35
C MET A 53 -4.86 -2.16 -1.40
N VAL A 54 -5.99 -1.73 -0.84
CA VAL A 54 -6.83 -2.58 0.02
C VAL A 54 -7.42 -3.74 -0.78
N LEU A 55 -7.84 -3.52 -2.03
CA LEU A 55 -8.29 -4.59 -2.92
C LEU A 55 -7.18 -5.60 -3.20
N VAL A 56 -5.97 -5.13 -3.50
CA VAL A 56 -4.81 -6.02 -3.71
C VAL A 56 -4.47 -6.78 -2.43
N LEU A 57 -4.50 -6.13 -1.27
CA LEU A 57 -4.30 -6.79 0.02
C LEU A 57 -5.34 -7.89 0.25
N GLY A 58 -6.61 -7.61 -0.01
CA GLY A 58 -7.69 -8.59 0.07
C GLY A 58 -7.49 -9.77 -0.89
N LEU A 59 -7.01 -9.49 -2.11
CA LEU A 59 -6.68 -10.52 -3.10
C LEU A 59 -5.51 -11.40 -2.64
N LEU A 60 -4.45 -10.83 -2.06
CA LEU A 60 -3.31 -11.59 -1.53
C LEU A 60 -3.68 -12.43 -0.30
N ILE A 61 -4.67 -11.98 0.47
CA ILE A 61 -5.25 -12.77 1.58
C ILE A 61 -6.08 -13.93 1.04
N ALA A 62 -6.94 -13.69 0.04
CA ALA A 62 -7.80 -14.71 -0.57
C ALA A 62 -7.03 -15.73 -1.42
N ALA A 63 -5.95 -15.30 -2.07
CA ALA A 63 -5.12 -16.10 -2.97
C ALA A 63 -3.62 -15.96 -2.61
N PRO A 64 -3.15 -16.61 -1.52
CA PRO A 64 -1.76 -16.56 -1.07
C PRO A 64 -0.75 -17.08 -2.11
N GLN A 65 -1.24 -17.89 -3.05
CA GLN A 65 -0.45 -18.42 -4.17
C GLN A 65 0.09 -17.31 -5.07
N ILE A 66 -0.56 -16.15 -5.17
CA ILE A 66 -0.05 -15.01 -5.96
C ILE A 66 1.24 -14.47 -5.34
N SER A 67 1.31 -14.40 -4.00
CA SER A 67 2.49 -13.96 -3.26
C SER A 67 3.65 -14.95 -3.39
N LEU A 68 3.34 -16.24 -3.51
CA LEU A 68 4.29 -17.35 -3.53
C LEU A 68 4.67 -17.79 -4.95
N TRP A 69 3.93 -17.36 -5.98
CA TRP A 69 4.14 -17.75 -7.37
C TRP A 69 5.52 -17.34 -7.88
N LEU A 70 5.88 -16.06 -7.73
CA LEU A 70 7.19 -15.57 -8.17
C LEU A 70 8.36 -16.23 -7.39
N PRO A 71 8.34 -16.32 -6.05
CA PRO A 71 9.34 -17.09 -5.28
C PRO A 71 9.45 -18.55 -5.72
N SER A 72 8.33 -19.23 -5.96
CA SER A 72 8.31 -20.64 -6.36
C SER A 72 8.92 -20.89 -7.74
N LEU A 73 9.02 -19.85 -8.58
CA LEU A 73 9.63 -19.90 -9.92
C LEU A 73 11.13 -19.58 -9.91
N MET A 74 11.64 -18.99 -8.82
CA MET A 74 13.05 -18.65 -8.62
C MET A 74 13.83 -19.72 -7.83
N GLN A 75 13.13 -20.76 -7.35
CA GLN A 75 13.72 -21.98 -6.77
C GLN A 75 13.93 -23.04 -7.84
#